data_AF-A0A946QGV6-F1
#
_entry.id   AF-A0A946QGV6-F1
#
_cell.length_a   1.000
_cell.length_b   1.000
_cell.length_c   1.000
_cell.angle_alpha   90.00
_cell.angle_beta   90.00
_cell.angle_gamma   90.00
#
_symmetry.space_group_name_H-M   'P 1'
#
loop_
_entity.id
_entity.type
_entity.pdbx_description
1 polymer ?
#
loop_
_entity_poly.entity_id
_entity_poly.type
_entity_poly.pdbx_seq_one_letter_code
_entity_poly.pdbx_strand_id
1 'polypeptide(L)' 'MKNHYIPEDRFPIKLNTHVLMLGNYFFNLFLIIGNQSTALFEVGVSGIVDTVIRQLEHLDINPDFIIPSHPHSD' A
#
# COMPACT_ATOMS: atom_id res chain seq x y z
N MET A 1 -24.44 6.79 12.23
CA MET A 1 -23.25 7.35 11.55
C MET A 1 -23.13 6.63 10.22
N LYS A 2 -22.96 7.33 9.09
CA LYS A 2 -22.67 6.64 7.82
C LYS A 2 -21.30 5.96 7.98
N ASN A 3 -21.21 4.69 7.63
CA ASN A 3 -19.94 3.97 7.62
C ASN A 3 -19.10 4.54 6.48
N HIS A 4 -18.18 5.45 6.78
CA HIS A 4 -17.18 5.95 5.84
C HIS A 4 -15.98 4.99 5.71
N TYR A 5 -16.12 3.77 6.21
CA TYR A 5 -15.09 2.74 6.19
C TYR A 5 -14.95 2.13 4.80
N ILE A 6 -13.72 2.00 4.35
CA ILE A 6 -13.34 1.18 3.21
C ILE A 6 -13.25 -0.26 3.73
N PRO A 7 -14.04 -1.21 3.21
CA PRO A 7 -13.93 -2.62 3.59
C PRO A 7 -12.52 -3.19 3.29
N GLU A 8 -12.02 -4.06 4.17
CA GLU A 8 -10.69 -4.68 4.04
C GLU A 8 -10.52 -5.49 2.75
N ASP A 9 -11.59 -6.14 2.29
CA ASP A 9 -11.61 -6.94 1.05
C ASP A 9 -11.51 -6.09 -0.23
N ARG A 10 -11.53 -4.76 -0.11
CA ARG A 10 -11.29 -3.84 -1.22
C ARG A 10 -9.81 -3.62 -1.50
N PHE A 11 -8.92 -3.92 -0.56
CA PHE A 11 -7.48 -3.77 -0.75
C PHE A 11 -6.87 -5.00 -1.44
N PRO A 12 -5.90 -4.81 -2.36
CA PRO A 12 -5.34 -3.54 -2.81
C PRO A 12 -6.29 -2.76 -3.75
N ILE A 13 -6.40 -1.44 -3.56
CA ILE A 13 -7.30 -0.58 -4.35
C ILE A 13 -6.53 0.03 -5.51
N LYS A 14 -6.93 -0.27 -6.74
CA LYS A 14 -6.40 0.40 -7.93
C LYS A 14 -6.97 1.82 -8.03
N LEU A 15 -6.12 2.84 -7.91
CA LEU A 15 -6.51 4.24 -8.06
C LEU A 15 -6.42 4.69 -9.52
N ASN A 16 -5.37 4.24 -10.22
CA ASN A 16 -5.20 4.42 -11.65
C ASN A 16 -4.27 3.33 -12.23
N THR A 17 -3.78 3.51 -13.45
CA THR A 17 -2.90 2.52 -14.11
C THR A 17 -1.54 2.34 -13.45
N HIS A 18 -1.05 3.34 -12.71
CA HIS A 18 0.28 3.39 -12.13
C HIS A 18 0.28 3.47 -10.60
N VAL A 19 -0.89 3.51 -9.97
CA VAL A 19 -0.98 3.66 -8.50
C VAL A 19 -2.02 2.70 -7.94
N LEU A 20 -1.57 1.87 -7.01
CA LEU A 20 -2.42 1.08 -6.14
C LEU A 20 -2.23 1.53 -4.69
N MET A 21 -3.31 1.47 -3.92
CA MET A 21 -3.29 1.66 -2.48
C MET A 21 -3.30 0.30 -1.79
N LEU A 22 -2.31 0.07 -0.94
CA LEU A 22 -2.12 -1.11 -0.10
C LEU A 22 -2.42 -0.77 1.36
N GLY A 23 -2.41 -1.78 2.22
CA GLY A 23 -2.64 -1.66 3.65
C GLY A 23 -4.10 -1.91 4.00
N ASN A 24 -4.69 -0.99 4.77
CA ASN A 24 -6.04 -1.09 5.30
C ASN A 24 -6.69 0.28 5.46
N TYR A 25 -7.89 0.33 6.04
CA TYR A 25 -8.60 1.61 6.23
C TYR A 25 -7.81 2.68 6.98
N PHE A 26 -6.96 2.30 7.95
CA PHE A 26 -6.22 3.22 8.80
C PHE A 26 -4.85 3.60 8.24
N PHE A 27 -4.16 2.65 7.62
CA PHE A 27 -2.79 2.81 7.12
C PHE A 27 -2.76 2.53 5.62
N ASN A 28 -2.57 3.59 4.84
CA ASN A 28 -2.56 3.55 3.39
C ASN A 28 -1.13 3.68 2.89
N LEU A 29 -0.64 2.65 2.22
CA LEU A 29 0.63 2.70 1.49
C LEU A 29 0.32 2.79 0.00
N PHE A 30 1.21 3.40 -0.78
CA PHE A 30 1.01 3.56 -2.21
C PHE A 30 2.06 2.78 -2.98
N LEU A 31 1.63 1.79 -3.75
CA LEU A 31 2.46 1.12 -4.74
C LEU A 31 2.40 1.92 -6.04
N ILE A 32 3.53 2.50 -6.40
CA ILE A 32 3.75 3.24 -7.64
C ILE A 32 4.39 2.31 -8.64
N ILE A 33 3.75 2.11 -9.79
CA ILE A 33 4.22 1.25 -10.88
C ILE A 33 4.68 2.14 -12.03
N GLY A 34 5.99 2.18 -12.27
CA GLY A 34 6.58 2.75 -13.47
C GLY A 34 6.81 1.71 -14.56
N ASN A 35 7.32 2.15 -15.71
CA ASN A 35 7.60 1.25 -16.84
C ASN A 35 8.82 0.34 -16.62
N GLN A 36 9.72 0.71 -15.70
CA GLN A 36 10.99 0.01 -15.47
C GLN A 36 11.22 -0.36 -14.01
N SER A 37 10.51 0.30 -13.09
CA SER A 37 10.69 0.12 -11.66
C SER A 37 9.40 0.42 -10.92
N THR A 38 9.33 -0.06 -9.69
CA THR A 38 8.22 0.06 -8.77
C THR A 38 8.70 0.66 -7.46
N ALA A 39 7.85 1.44 -6.80
CA ALA A 39 8.17 2.03 -5.51
C ALA A 39 7.00 1.84 -4.54
N LEU A 40 7.32 1.44 -3.31
CA LEU A 40 6.39 1.48 -2.19
C LEU A 40 6.60 2.80 -1.45
N PHE A 41 5.61 3.68 -1.54
CA PHE A 41 5.60 4.96 -0.84
C PHE A 41 4.80 4.83 0.46
N GLU A 42 5.41 5.26 1.56
CA GLU A 42 5.09 4.92 2.95
C GLU A 42 5.44 3.48 3.37
N VAL A 43 5.66 3.32 4.68
CA VAL A 43 5.97 2.02 5.31
C VAL A 43 4.96 1.64 6.40
N GLY A 44 4.27 2.63 6.97
CA GLY A 44 3.30 2.46 8.05
C GLY A 44 3.88 1.81 9.31
N VAL A 45 2.99 1.28 10.14
CA VAL A 45 3.35 0.56 11.38
C VAL A 45 3.63 -0.93 11.17
N SER A 46 4.44 -1.52 12.07
CA SER A 46 4.73 -2.96 12.06
C SER A 46 3.49 -3.86 12.07
N GLY A 47 2.38 -3.41 12.67
CA GLY A 47 1.13 -4.16 12.76
C GLY A 47 0.42 -4.41 11.43
N ILE A 48 0.81 -3.73 10.34
CA ILE A 48 0.20 -3.91 9.01
C ILE A 48 1.10 -4.62 8.00
N VAL A 49 2.35 -4.91 8.37
CA VAL A 49 3.39 -5.40 7.45
C VAL A 49 2.97 -6.71 6.77
N ASP A 50 2.47 -7.69 7.51
CA ASP A 50 2.04 -8.97 6.92
C ASP A 50 0.90 -8.81 5.91
N THR A 51 0.00 -7.84 6.14
CA THR A 51 -1.08 -7.54 5.20
C THR A 51 -0.54 -6.93 3.92
N VAL A 52 0.40 -5.98 4.03
CA VAL A 52 1.04 -5.36 2.87
C VAL A 52 1.84 -6.40 2.08
N ILE A 53 2.61 -7.26 2.75
CA ILE A 53 3.37 -8.35 2.12
C ILE A 53 2.43 -9.27 1.34
N ARG A 54 1.34 -9.76 1.95
CA ARG A 54 0.35 -10.61 1.24
C ARG A 54 -0.26 -9.92 0.01
N GLN A 55 -0.52 -8.61 0.11
CA GLN A 55 -1.06 -7.85 -1.01
C GLN A 55 -0.03 -7.72 -2.14
N LEU A 56 1.24 -7.50 -1.82
CA LEU A 56 2.34 -7.47 -2.80
C LEU A 56 2.55 -8.84 -3.46
N GLU A 57 2.49 -9.93 -2.69
CA GLU A 57 2.55 -11.32 -3.18
C GLU A 57 1.38 -11.63 -4.13
N HIS A 58 0.15 -11.24 -3.77
CA HIS A 58 -1.03 -11.38 -4.64
C HIS A 58 -0.90 -10.60 -5.96
N LEU A 59 -0.14 -9.51 -5.97
CA LEU A 59 0.13 -8.72 -7.16
C LEU A 59 1.35 -9.24 -7.95
N ASP A 60 2.09 -10.21 -7.43
CA ASP A 60 3.38 -10.68 -7.95
C ASP A 60 4.39 -9.53 -8.16
N ILE A 61 4.43 -8.60 -7.19
CA ILE A 61 5.30 -7.40 -7.25
C ILE A 61 6.26 -7.38 -6.06
N ASN A 62 7.53 -7.17 -6.34
CA ASN A 62 8.56 -6.85 -5.35
C ASN A 62 9.05 -5.40 -5.59
N PRO A 63 8.73 -4.43 -4.72
CA PRO A 63 9.10 -3.03 -4.91
C PRO A 63 10.62 -2.84 -5.01
N ASP A 64 11.07 -2.11 -6.04
CA ASP A 64 12.50 -1.78 -6.21
C ASP A 64 12.96 -0.72 -5.18
N PHE A 65 12.04 0.16 -4.79
CA PHE A 65 12.28 1.24 -3.85
C PHE A 65 11.27 1.22 -2.71
N ILE A 66 11.73 1.58 -1.52
CA ILE A 66 10.89 1.90 -0.36
C ILE A 66 11.16 3.37 -0.02
N ILE A 67 10.11 4.18 -0.03
CA ILE A 67 10.19 5.64 0.13
C ILE A 67 9.32 6.04 1.33
N PRO A 68 9.91 6.29 2.51
CA PRO A 68 9.18 6.90 3.62
C PRO A 68 8.88 8.38 3.28
N SER A 69 7.68 8.87 3.59
CA SER A 69 7.37 10.29 3.32
C SER A 69 8.04 11.23 4.31
N HIS A 70 8.09 10.83 5.59
CA HIS A 70 8.69 11.58 6.69
C HIS A 70 9.08 10.63 7.84
N PRO A 71 10.05 10.97 8.69
CA PRO A 71 10.60 10.06 9.69
C PRO A 71 9.74 10.02 10.96
N HIS A 72 8.47 9.63 10.83
CA HIS A 72 7.59 9.32 11.95
C HIS A 72 7.31 7.82 12.03
N SER A 73 6.82 7.36 13.19
CA SER A 73 6.65 5.94 13.49
C SER A 73 5.34 5.34 12.99
N ASP A 74 4.41 6.19 12.53
CA ASP A 74 3.08 5.81 12.05
C ASP A 74 3.08 5.26 10.62
#